data_AF-A0A1S3H9E2-F1
#
_entry.id   AF-A0A1S3H9E2-F1
#
_cell.length_a   1.000
_cell.length_b   1.000
_cell.length_c   1.000
_cell.angle_alpha   90.00
_cell.angle_beta   90.00
_cell.angle_gamma   90.00
#
_symmetry.space_group_name_H-M   'P 1'
#
loop_
_entity.id
_entity.type
_entity.pdbx_description
1 polymer ?
#
loop_
_entity_poly.entity_id
_entity_poly.type
_entity_poly.pdbx_seq_one_letter_code
_entity_poly.pdbx_strand_id
1 'polypeptide(L)'
;MVPSVLALLVLACASTAQLPPSDWQRTIIFIHKETSPSQYVFLRGGLDHSRRPDCVHNATVDPCSIPIWHIWTTRYGKYNAWRQGDNFLDWYGPEWGQGMVESINFPPQGTPMMWTTDASGWCDPNDMACYYQGRLTMNDPDYFNAERAGFGYTPRNKWGEHYWMLDVLMDCSRTWEGWFNVKAYLTPEREWEPDIWQRDSCTSCRYMPPPSSRNHMARCGVTNVFQWGKPFPCEIFPNHPDPALPDNY
;
A
#
# COMPACT_ATOMS: atom_id res chain seq x y z
N MET A 1 -13.08 -30.01 62.28
CA MET A 1 -13.39 -29.63 60.89
C MET A 1 -13.47 -28.12 60.79
N VAL A 2 -12.40 -27.46 60.33
CA VAL A 2 -12.41 -26.22 59.52
C VAL A 2 -11.02 -26.17 58.84
N PRO A 3 -10.88 -26.20 57.50
CA PRO A 3 -9.60 -25.91 56.87
C PRO A 3 -9.48 -24.40 56.65
N SER A 4 -8.37 -23.82 57.08
CA SER A 4 -8.01 -22.43 56.81
C SER A 4 -7.51 -22.33 55.37
N VAL A 5 -8.21 -21.56 54.54
CA VAL A 5 -7.83 -21.32 53.15
C VAL A 5 -6.89 -20.12 53.13
N LEU A 6 -5.61 -20.39 52.92
CA LEU A 6 -4.59 -19.37 52.65
C LEU A 6 -4.80 -18.86 51.23
N ALA A 7 -5.37 -17.66 51.09
CA ALA A 7 -5.49 -17.00 49.78
C ALA A 7 -4.12 -16.46 49.36
N LEU A 8 -3.50 -17.09 48.35
CA LEU A 8 -2.38 -16.49 47.62
C LEU A 8 -2.91 -15.30 46.82
N LEU A 9 -2.63 -14.08 47.28
CA LEU A 9 -2.81 -12.87 46.49
C LEU A 9 -1.68 -12.81 45.45
N VAL A 10 -1.96 -13.26 44.23
CA VAL A 10 -1.04 -13.05 43.10
C VAL A 10 -1.19 -11.59 42.68
N LEU A 11 -0.25 -10.73 43.10
CA LEU A 11 -0.08 -9.42 42.48
C LEU A 11 0.41 -9.66 41.04
N ALA A 12 -0.50 -9.67 40.09
CA ALA A 12 -0.15 -9.45 38.70
C ALA A 12 0.31 -7.99 38.57
N CYS A 13 1.61 -7.76 38.39
CA CYS A 13 2.11 -6.48 37.91
C CYS A 13 1.39 -6.19 36.58
N ALA A 14 0.50 -5.21 36.59
CA ALA A 14 -0.02 -4.62 35.36
C ALA A 14 1.16 -3.97 34.65
N SER A 15 1.76 -4.70 33.71
CA SER A 15 2.70 -4.13 32.76
C SER A 15 1.89 -3.16 31.90
N THR A 16 2.04 -1.87 32.15
CA THR A 16 1.59 -0.86 31.19
C THR A 16 2.40 -1.10 29.94
N ALA A 17 1.82 -1.80 28.96
CA ALA A 17 2.44 -1.97 27.66
C ALA A 17 2.62 -0.59 27.05
N GLN A 18 3.82 -0.03 27.21
CA GLN A 18 4.21 1.18 26.53
C GLN A 18 4.10 0.89 25.04
N LEU A 19 3.34 1.71 24.31
CA LEU A 19 3.26 1.59 22.86
C LEU A 19 4.70 1.53 22.33
N PRO A 20 5.02 0.55 21.47
CA PRO A 20 6.35 0.49 20.89
C PRO A 20 6.64 1.86 20.24
N PRO A 21 7.87 2.39 20.38
CA PRO A 21 8.25 3.61 19.68
C PRO A 21 7.90 3.47 18.19
N SER A 22 7.32 4.50 17.60
CA SER A 22 6.97 4.50 16.18
C SER A 22 8.22 4.22 15.33
N ASP A 23 8.09 3.35 14.33
CA ASP A 23 9.19 2.95 13.44
C ASP A 23 8.80 3.24 11.99
N TRP A 24 8.74 4.52 11.64
CA TRP A 24 8.36 4.96 10.31
C TRP A 24 9.46 4.64 9.28
N GLN A 25 9.18 3.71 8.39
CA GLN A 25 10.08 3.34 7.30
C GLN A 25 9.38 3.47 5.96
N ARG A 26 10.13 3.88 4.95
CA ARG A 26 9.62 3.92 3.58
C ARG A 26 9.32 2.51 3.08
N THR A 27 8.09 2.28 2.64
CA THR A 27 7.65 1.00 2.09
C THR A 27 7.06 1.23 0.71
N ILE A 28 7.55 0.49 -0.28
CA ILE A 28 7.08 0.57 -1.66
C ILE A 28 6.46 -0.77 -2.03
N ILE A 29 5.27 -0.75 -2.64
CA ILE A 29 4.58 -1.95 -3.10
C ILE A 29 4.24 -1.77 -4.57
N PHE A 30 4.65 -2.75 -5.38
CA PHE A 30 4.32 -2.88 -6.77
C PHE A 30 3.45 -4.13 -6.98
N ILE A 31 2.34 -3.99 -7.71
CA ILE A 31 1.51 -5.12 -8.16
C ILE A 31 1.34 -5.02 -9.67
N HIS A 32 1.81 -6.02 -10.40
CA HIS A 32 1.57 -6.10 -11.83
C HIS A 32 0.11 -6.50 -12.11
N LYS A 33 -0.63 -5.62 -12.78
CA LYS A 33 -1.98 -5.87 -13.28
C LYS A 33 -2.22 -5.03 -14.53
N GLU A 34 -2.30 -5.70 -15.66
CA GLU A 34 -2.84 -5.11 -16.88
C GLU A 34 -4.27 -4.64 -16.62
N THR A 35 -4.51 -3.37 -16.93
CA THR A 35 -5.76 -2.68 -16.67
C THR A 35 -6.20 -2.00 -17.95
N SER A 36 -7.51 -1.96 -18.16
CA SER A 36 -8.13 -1.15 -19.21
C SER A 36 -8.32 0.28 -18.70
N PRO A 37 -8.48 1.24 -19.61
CA PRO A 37 -8.88 2.58 -19.22
C PRO A 37 -10.08 2.60 -18.27
N SER A 38 -10.03 3.47 -17.25
CA SER A 38 -11.00 3.57 -16.15
C SER A 38 -11.01 2.41 -15.15
N GLN A 39 -10.06 1.47 -15.22
CA GLN A 39 -9.83 0.52 -14.15
C GLN A 39 -8.79 1.05 -13.17
N TYR A 40 -9.04 0.88 -11.88
CA TYR A 40 -8.15 1.34 -10.80
C TYR A 40 -7.91 0.24 -9.80
N VAL A 41 -6.66 0.15 -9.35
CA VAL A 41 -6.24 -0.79 -8.31
C VAL A 41 -6.13 -0.05 -6.98
N PHE A 42 -6.77 -0.61 -5.96
CA PHE A 42 -6.63 -0.23 -4.56
C PHE A 42 -5.97 -1.38 -3.80
N LEU A 43 -5.23 -1.04 -2.75
CA LEU A 43 -4.73 -2.00 -1.76
C LEU A 43 -5.61 -1.98 -0.53
N ARG A 44 -5.82 -3.18 0.01
CA ARG A 44 -6.27 -3.39 1.38
C ARG A 44 -5.29 -4.32 2.06
N GLY A 45 -5.07 -4.16 3.34
CA GLY A 45 -4.03 -4.92 4.01
C GLY A 45 -3.92 -4.65 5.49
N GLY A 46 -2.81 -5.05 6.08
CA GLY A 46 -2.57 -4.95 7.51
C GLY A 46 -2.20 -6.31 8.12
N LEU A 47 -2.49 -6.47 9.40
CA LEU A 47 -2.43 -7.78 10.05
C LEU A 47 -3.71 -8.56 9.73
N ASP A 48 -3.55 -9.78 9.24
CA ASP A 48 -4.68 -10.65 8.91
C ASP A 48 -5.30 -11.25 10.20
N HIS A 49 -6.61 -11.54 10.19
CA HIS A 49 -7.33 -12.14 11.34
C HIS A 49 -6.71 -13.45 11.85
N SER A 50 -6.02 -14.19 10.99
CA SER A 50 -5.27 -15.39 11.38
C SER A 50 -4.07 -15.10 12.29
N ARG A 51 -3.50 -13.90 12.21
CA ARG A 51 -2.36 -13.44 13.03
C ARG A 51 -2.81 -12.58 14.20
N ARG A 52 -3.89 -11.82 14.02
CA ARG A 52 -4.43 -10.93 15.04
C ARG A 52 -5.97 -10.99 15.05
N PRO A 53 -6.59 -11.71 15.99
CA PRO A 53 -8.03 -12.00 15.95
C PRO A 53 -8.93 -10.81 16.37
N ASP A 54 -8.36 -9.76 16.94
CA ASP A 54 -9.06 -8.59 17.51
C ASP A 54 -9.17 -7.40 16.54
N CYS A 55 -9.01 -7.61 15.22
CA CYS A 55 -9.19 -6.53 14.26
C CYS A 55 -10.62 -5.97 14.28
N VAL A 56 -10.76 -4.66 14.09
CA VAL A 56 -12.06 -3.97 14.06
C VAL A 56 -12.18 -3.05 12.86
N HIS A 57 -13.41 -2.76 12.44
CA HIS A 57 -13.68 -2.00 11.22
C HIS A 57 -13.12 -0.57 11.20
N ASN A 58 -12.99 0.06 12.36
CA ASN A 58 -12.50 1.44 12.45
C ASN A 58 -10.97 1.45 12.43
N ALA A 59 -10.39 1.79 11.27
CA ALA A 59 -8.95 1.83 11.04
C ALA A 59 -8.16 2.64 12.09
N THR A 60 -8.73 3.68 12.71
CA THR A 60 -8.03 4.48 13.73
C THR A 60 -7.76 3.72 15.02
N VAL A 61 -8.66 2.80 15.38
CA VAL A 61 -8.55 1.99 16.61
C VAL A 61 -8.28 0.52 16.33
N ASP A 62 -8.23 0.13 15.05
CA ASP A 62 -7.98 -1.23 14.62
C ASP A 62 -6.56 -1.67 15.00
N PRO A 63 -6.38 -2.71 15.82
CA PRO A 63 -5.04 -3.22 16.13
C PRO A 63 -4.37 -3.89 14.92
N CYS A 64 -5.10 -4.08 13.81
CA CYS A 64 -4.61 -4.68 12.58
C CYS A 64 -4.30 -3.68 11.46
N SER A 65 -4.77 -2.44 11.60
CA SER A 65 -4.41 -1.37 10.68
C SER A 65 -2.96 -0.92 10.92
N ILE A 66 -2.31 -0.52 9.83
CA ILE A 66 -0.96 0.00 9.84
C ILE A 66 -1.01 1.46 9.41
N PRO A 67 -0.63 2.43 10.26
CA PRO A 67 -0.50 3.82 9.88
C PRO A 67 0.42 4.00 8.69
N ILE A 68 -0.02 4.80 7.72
CA ILE A 68 0.73 5.17 6.52
C ILE A 68 0.68 6.68 6.29
N TRP A 69 1.73 7.20 5.67
CA TRP A 69 1.77 8.54 5.11
C TRP A 69 2.21 8.49 3.66
N HIS A 70 1.35 8.98 2.77
CA HIS A 70 1.68 9.09 1.35
C HIS A 70 2.75 10.16 1.12
N ILE A 71 3.96 9.71 0.80
CA ILE A 71 5.11 10.60 0.56
C ILE A 71 5.33 10.93 -0.91
N TRP A 72 4.69 10.18 -1.80
CA TRP A 72 4.80 10.43 -3.23
C TRP A 72 3.68 11.34 -3.71
N THR A 73 4.05 12.54 -4.14
CA THR A 73 3.14 13.51 -4.76
C THR A 73 3.24 13.41 -6.27
N THR A 74 2.19 12.97 -6.93
CA THR A 74 2.09 12.96 -8.40
C THR A 74 1.26 14.13 -8.90
N ARG A 75 1.21 14.28 -10.22
CA ARG A 75 0.16 15.08 -10.86
C ARG A 75 -1.13 14.29 -11.12
N TYR A 76 -1.24 13.05 -10.63
CA TYR A 76 -2.47 12.27 -10.80
C TYR A 76 -3.56 12.84 -9.90
N GLY A 77 -4.47 13.62 -10.50
CA GLY A 77 -5.58 14.21 -9.75
C GLY A 77 -6.44 13.15 -9.05
N LYS A 78 -6.58 11.95 -9.63
CA LYS A 78 -7.35 10.83 -9.03
C LYS A 78 -6.69 10.29 -7.75
N TYR A 79 -5.42 9.89 -7.83
CA TYR A 79 -4.66 9.44 -6.64
C TYR A 79 -4.59 10.54 -5.57
N ASN A 80 -4.32 11.79 -5.97
CA ASN A 80 -4.28 12.91 -5.03
C ASN A 80 -5.63 13.20 -4.37
N ALA A 81 -6.75 12.91 -5.04
CA ALA A 81 -8.06 12.99 -4.42
C ALA A 81 -8.27 11.82 -3.46
N TRP A 82 -8.08 10.57 -3.92
CA TRP A 82 -8.33 9.38 -3.11
C TRP A 82 -7.40 9.20 -1.91
N ARG A 83 -6.16 9.72 -1.96
CA ARG A 83 -5.23 9.63 -0.82
C ARG A 83 -5.56 10.61 0.31
N GLN A 84 -6.39 11.64 0.05
CA GLN A 84 -6.79 12.56 1.11
C GLN A 84 -7.59 11.78 2.14
N GLY A 85 -7.18 11.81 3.39
CA GLY A 85 -7.86 11.06 4.46
C GLY A 85 -7.64 9.54 4.41
N ASP A 86 -6.73 9.04 3.58
CA ASP A 86 -6.21 7.66 3.63
C ASP A 86 -4.95 7.66 4.52
N ASN A 87 -5.08 7.17 5.75
CA ASN A 87 -4.04 7.24 6.79
C ASN A 87 -3.59 5.87 7.27
N PHE A 88 -4.26 4.80 6.85
CA PHE A 88 -4.02 3.44 7.28
C PHE A 88 -4.08 2.50 6.07
N LEU A 89 -3.20 1.50 6.10
CA LEU A 89 -3.41 0.29 5.34
C LEU A 89 -4.26 -0.66 6.22
N ASP A 90 -5.52 -0.84 5.83
CA ASP A 90 -6.49 -1.69 6.53
C ASP A 90 -7.31 -2.59 5.56
N TRP A 91 -8.09 -3.51 6.13
CA TRP A 91 -8.87 -4.50 5.37
C TRP A 91 -10.26 -4.03 4.94
N TYR A 92 -10.73 -2.94 5.52
CA TYR A 92 -12.13 -2.57 5.58
C TYR A 92 -12.55 -1.55 4.53
N GLY A 93 -11.61 -1.08 3.72
CA GLY A 93 -11.87 -0.29 2.53
C GLY A 93 -11.63 1.18 2.80
N PRO A 94 -12.50 2.08 2.30
CA PRO A 94 -12.22 3.50 2.42
C PRO A 94 -12.39 4.01 3.85
N GLU A 95 -11.50 4.91 4.25
CA GLU A 95 -11.53 5.55 5.55
C GLU A 95 -12.59 6.66 5.65
N TRP A 96 -12.94 7.01 6.90
CA TRP A 96 -13.81 8.16 7.14
C TRP A 96 -13.12 9.45 6.67
N GLY A 97 -13.78 10.16 5.75
CA GLY A 97 -13.22 11.38 5.16
C GLY A 97 -12.21 11.13 4.05
N GLN A 98 -12.06 9.89 3.58
CA GLN A 98 -11.26 9.61 2.41
C GLN A 98 -11.85 10.30 1.17
N GLY A 99 -10.99 10.99 0.41
CA GLY A 99 -11.41 11.81 -0.71
C GLY A 99 -12.00 10.98 -1.86
N MET A 100 -12.83 11.64 -2.67
CA MET A 100 -13.50 11.04 -3.82
C MET A 100 -13.20 11.84 -5.08
N VAL A 101 -13.40 11.23 -6.24
CA VAL A 101 -13.31 11.91 -7.54
C VAL A 101 -14.73 11.99 -8.08
N GLU A 102 -15.30 13.20 -8.15
CA GLU A 102 -16.71 13.40 -8.54
C GLU A 102 -17.05 12.83 -9.92
N SER A 103 -16.10 12.86 -10.86
CA SER A 103 -16.28 12.31 -12.22
C SER A 103 -16.21 10.79 -12.28
N ILE A 104 -15.91 10.11 -11.17
CA ILE A 104 -15.85 8.65 -11.07
C ILE A 104 -16.98 8.19 -10.15
N ASN A 105 -17.96 7.50 -10.72
CA ASN A 105 -19.16 7.05 -10.00
C ASN A 105 -18.92 5.91 -8.98
N PHE A 106 -17.67 5.61 -8.65
CA PHE A 106 -17.30 4.55 -7.72
C PHE A 106 -16.40 5.14 -6.62
N PRO A 107 -16.74 4.94 -5.34
CA PRO A 107 -15.90 5.42 -4.25
C PRO A 107 -14.57 4.65 -4.19
N PRO A 108 -13.52 5.23 -3.59
CA PRO A 108 -12.29 4.49 -3.32
C PRO A 108 -12.58 3.21 -2.55
N GLN A 109 -11.75 2.20 -2.76
CA GLN A 109 -11.93 0.88 -2.15
C GLN A 109 -10.77 0.53 -1.23
N GLY A 110 -10.14 1.50 -0.58
CA GLY A 110 -8.96 1.34 0.27
C GLY A 110 -7.84 2.27 -0.15
N THR A 111 -6.61 1.88 0.12
CA THR A 111 -5.42 2.67 -0.20
C THR A 111 -5.21 2.73 -1.72
N PRO A 112 -5.22 3.92 -2.35
CA PRO A 112 -5.11 4.03 -3.80
C PRO A 112 -3.71 3.65 -4.28
N MET A 113 -3.62 2.91 -5.40
CA MET A 113 -2.35 2.70 -6.10
C MET A 113 -2.27 3.58 -7.36
N MET A 114 -1.05 3.81 -7.85
CA MET A 114 -0.78 4.56 -9.07
C MET A 114 -0.36 3.61 -10.19
N TRP A 115 -0.95 3.74 -11.38
CA TRP A 115 -0.44 3.03 -12.55
C TRP A 115 0.93 3.57 -12.95
N THR A 116 1.90 2.69 -13.20
CA THR A 116 3.26 3.08 -13.56
C THR A 116 3.85 2.23 -14.69
N THR A 117 4.89 2.77 -15.33
CA THR A 117 5.73 2.11 -16.35
C THR A 117 7.21 2.47 -16.15
N ASP A 118 8.12 1.64 -16.66
CA ASP A 118 9.56 1.92 -16.79
C ASP A 118 9.96 2.42 -18.20
N ALA A 119 9.01 2.45 -19.13
CA ALA A 119 9.22 2.89 -20.51
C ALA A 119 9.40 4.42 -20.56
N SER A 120 10.65 4.86 -20.44
CA SER A 120 11.06 6.28 -20.55
C SER A 120 10.82 6.91 -21.94
N GLY A 121 10.44 6.12 -22.94
CA GLY A 121 10.36 6.51 -24.35
C GLY A 121 9.10 7.29 -24.79
N TRP A 122 8.17 7.60 -23.88
CA TRP A 122 6.92 8.28 -24.24
C TRP A 122 6.96 9.81 -24.15
N CYS A 123 8.03 10.39 -23.59
CA CYS A 123 8.28 11.83 -23.71
C CYS A 123 9.40 12.06 -24.73
N ASP A 124 9.08 12.73 -25.84
CA ASP A 124 10.09 13.30 -26.73
C ASP A 124 10.98 14.26 -25.90
N PRO A 125 12.32 14.12 -25.92
CA PRO A 125 13.24 15.03 -25.20
C PRO A 125 13.10 16.51 -25.58
N ASN A 126 12.48 16.82 -26.74
CA ASN A 126 12.21 18.17 -27.20
C ASN A 126 10.77 18.63 -26.92
N ASP A 127 9.92 17.77 -26.37
CA ASP A 127 8.58 18.15 -25.91
C ASP A 127 8.65 18.73 -24.49
N MET A 128 8.92 20.04 -24.46
CA MET A 128 8.97 20.85 -23.24
C MET A 128 7.66 20.85 -22.43
N ALA A 129 6.52 20.43 -22.99
CA ALA A 129 5.25 20.31 -22.25
C ALA A 129 5.16 18.98 -21.48
N CYS A 130 5.81 17.92 -21.97
CA CYS A 130 6.02 16.66 -21.22
C CYS A 130 7.02 16.88 -20.07
N TYR A 131 8.05 17.70 -20.29
CA TYR A 131 9.15 17.93 -19.34
C TYR A 131 8.89 19.04 -18.32
N TYR A 132 8.13 20.10 -18.66
CA TYR A 132 7.78 21.19 -17.75
C TYR A 132 6.28 21.49 -17.70
N GLN A 133 5.78 21.56 -16.47
CA GLN A 133 4.44 22.00 -16.10
C GLN A 133 4.11 23.35 -16.75
N GLY A 134 3.01 23.42 -17.51
CA GLY A 134 2.33 24.68 -17.75
C GLY A 134 1.87 24.92 -19.19
N ARG A 135 0.94 24.10 -19.71
CA ARG A 135 -0.03 24.50 -20.74
C ARG A 135 -1.04 23.40 -21.07
N LEU A 136 -1.84 22.99 -20.09
CA LEU A 136 -3.15 22.38 -20.35
C LEU A 136 -4.11 23.01 -19.35
N THR A 137 -5.07 23.78 -19.85
CA THR A 137 -6.03 24.53 -19.03
C THR A 137 -7.04 23.59 -18.39
N MET A 138 -7.49 23.87 -17.16
CA MET A 138 -8.51 23.14 -16.38
C MET A 138 -9.85 22.86 -17.10
N ASN A 139 -10.03 23.32 -18.34
CA ASN A 139 -11.27 23.23 -19.11
C ASN A 139 -11.20 22.18 -20.24
N ASP A 140 -10.14 21.36 -20.29
CA ASP A 140 -10.07 20.22 -21.21
C ASP A 140 -10.79 19.01 -20.58
N PRO A 141 -11.88 18.49 -21.19
CA PRO A 141 -12.60 17.34 -20.67
C PRO A 141 -11.76 16.04 -20.65
N ASP A 142 -10.61 16.01 -21.35
CA ASP A 142 -9.69 14.87 -21.42
C ASP A 142 -8.45 15.00 -20.50
N TYR A 143 -8.45 15.99 -19.59
CA TYR A 143 -7.36 16.31 -18.65
C TYR A 143 -6.96 15.17 -17.68
N PHE A 144 -7.64 14.02 -17.71
CA PHE A 144 -7.49 12.91 -16.76
C PHE A 144 -7.00 11.58 -17.37
N ASN A 145 -6.35 11.59 -18.52
CA ASN A 145 -5.90 10.34 -19.15
C ASN A 145 -4.40 10.08 -18.94
N ALA A 146 -4.03 9.66 -17.72
CA ALA A 146 -2.79 8.90 -17.51
C ALA A 146 -2.68 7.72 -18.51
N GLU A 147 -3.83 7.16 -18.87
CA GLU A 147 -4.06 6.01 -19.75
C GLU A 147 -3.85 6.30 -21.25
N ARG A 148 -3.75 7.56 -21.68
CA ARG A 148 -3.42 7.94 -23.08
C ARG A 148 -2.23 8.90 -23.22
N ALA A 149 -1.91 9.67 -22.19
CA ALA A 149 -0.93 10.76 -22.25
C ALA A 149 0.46 10.39 -21.67
N GLY A 150 0.75 9.10 -21.44
CA GLY A 150 2.10 8.67 -21.03
C GLY A 150 2.50 9.05 -19.59
N PHE A 151 1.54 9.48 -18.77
CA PHE A 151 1.80 9.71 -17.35
C PHE A 151 1.73 8.36 -16.62
N GLY A 152 2.89 7.76 -16.40
CA GLY A 152 3.09 6.49 -15.71
C GLY A 152 4.55 6.23 -15.42
N TYR A 153 5.43 6.86 -16.21
CA TYR A 153 6.86 6.75 -16.00
C TYR A 153 7.25 7.23 -14.60
N THR A 154 7.87 6.33 -13.85
CA THR A 154 8.60 6.69 -12.64
C THR A 154 9.93 5.95 -12.66
N PRO A 155 11.05 6.60 -12.31
CA PRO A 155 12.34 5.92 -12.24
C PRO A 155 12.35 4.81 -11.17
N ARG A 156 11.33 4.71 -10.32
CA ARG A 156 11.16 3.64 -9.33
C ARG A 156 10.70 2.32 -9.92
N ASN A 157 9.89 2.36 -10.97
CA ASN A 157 9.44 1.15 -11.64
C ASN A 157 10.58 0.65 -12.54
N LYS A 158 10.99 -0.61 -12.35
CA LYS A 158 12.05 -1.31 -13.09
C LYS A 158 11.57 -2.60 -13.76
N TRP A 159 10.26 -2.86 -13.75
CA TRP A 159 9.69 -4.17 -14.08
C TRP A 159 8.82 -4.17 -15.34
N GLY A 160 8.72 -3.05 -16.05
CA GLY A 160 7.86 -2.92 -17.22
C GLY A 160 6.63 -2.04 -17.01
N GLU A 161 5.73 -2.12 -17.96
CA GLU A 161 4.42 -1.47 -17.93
C GLU A 161 3.46 -2.17 -16.94
N HIS A 162 2.33 -1.51 -16.63
CA HIS A 162 1.23 -2.09 -15.86
C HIS A 162 1.53 -2.50 -14.41
N TYR A 163 2.55 -1.90 -13.81
CA TYR A 163 2.76 -2.00 -12.37
C TYR A 163 2.02 -0.90 -11.63
N TRP A 164 1.12 -1.29 -10.74
CA TRP A 164 0.48 -0.40 -9.81
C TRP A 164 1.38 -0.21 -8.59
N MET A 165 1.64 1.04 -8.20
CA MET A 165 2.60 1.41 -7.16
C MET A 165 1.92 2.10 -5.98
N LEU A 166 2.31 1.70 -4.77
CA LEU A 166 2.14 2.45 -3.52
C LEU A 166 3.53 2.83 -2.98
N ASP A 167 3.73 4.09 -2.58
CA ASP A 167 4.97 4.61 -1.98
C ASP A 167 4.62 5.49 -0.78
N VAL A 168 4.86 4.94 0.41
CA VAL A 168 4.43 5.50 1.70
C VAL A 168 5.55 5.42 2.73
N LEU A 169 5.52 6.31 3.73
CA LEU A 169 6.08 5.98 5.03
C LEU A 169 5.07 5.11 5.76
N MET A 170 5.54 4.03 6.38
CA MET A 170 4.71 3.06 7.09
C MET A 170 5.28 2.86 8.48
N ASP A 171 4.43 2.86 9.51
CA ASP A 171 4.86 2.58 10.88
C ASP A 171 5.09 1.07 11.06
N CYS A 172 6.33 0.62 10.90
CA CYS A 172 6.71 -0.78 11.01
C CYS A 172 6.52 -1.34 12.42
N SER A 173 6.39 -0.50 13.46
CA SER A 173 6.08 -0.98 14.82
C SER A 173 4.69 -1.63 14.92
N ARG A 174 3.83 -1.39 13.91
CA ARG A 174 2.47 -1.91 13.78
C ARG A 174 2.38 -3.19 12.94
N THR A 175 3.51 -3.74 12.53
CA THR A 175 3.59 -4.97 11.74
C THR A 175 3.97 -6.18 12.61
N TRP A 176 3.86 -7.40 12.07
CA TRP A 176 4.27 -8.61 12.78
C TRP A 176 5.69 -9.00 12.35
N GLU A 177 6.68 -8.70 13.18
CA GLU A 177 8.11 -8.89 12.85
C GLU A 177 8.52 -8.19 11.54
N GLY A 178 7.84 -7.07 11.24
CA GLY A 178 8.02 -6.33 10.01
C GLY A 178 7.18 -6.79 8.82
N TRP A 179 6.47 -7.91 8.95
CA TRP A 179 5.61 -8.46 7.91
C TRP A 179 4.16 -8.02 8.05
N PHE A 180 3.51 -7.86 6.91
CA PHE A 180 2.08 -7.57 6.81
C PHE A 180 1.50 -8.17 5.54
N ASN A 181 0.17 -8.24 5.50
CA ASN A 181 -0.57 -8.78 4.39
C ASN A 181 -1.10 -7.65 3.52
N VAL A 182 -1.16 -7.88 2.21
CA VAL A 182 -1.86 -7.02 1.28
C VAL A 182 -2.64 -7.83 0.28
N LYS A 183 -3.76 -7.27 -0.14
CA LYS A 183 -4.58 -7.81 -1.21
C LYS A 183 -5.07 -6.69 -2.13
N ALA A 184 -4.92 -6.90 -3.44
CA ALA A 184 -5.33 -5.94 -4.44
C ALA A 184 -6.84 -6.03 -4.74
N TYR A 185 -7.46 -4.88 -4.99
CA TYR A 185 -8.87 -4.73 -5.33
C TYR A 185 -9.04 -3.88 -6.59
N LEU A 186 -9.73 -4.43 -7.58
CA LEU A 186 -9.96 -3.81 -8.88
C LEU A 186 -11.34 -3.16 -8.91
N THR A 187 -11.37 -1.90 -9.33
CA THR A 187 -12.58 -1.14 -9.61
C THR A 187 -12.59 -0.70 -11.07
N PRO A 188 -13.76 -0.56 -11.71
CA PRO A 188 -15.12 -0.71 -11.16
C PRO A 188 -15.64 -2.15 -11.06
N GLU A 189 -14.85 -3.15 -11.46
CA GLU A 189 -15.26 -4.56 -11.57
C GLU A 189 -15.59 -5.21 -10.22
N ARG A 190 -15.17 -4.58 -9.12
CA ARG A 190 -15.37 -5.06 -7.74
C ARG A 190 -14.73 -6.42 -7.49
N GLU A 191 -13.55 -6.61 -8.07
CA GLU A 191 -12.83 -7.87 -8.07
C GLU A 191 -11.68 -7.83 -7.06
N TRP A 192 -11.68 -8.77 -6.13
CA TRP A 192 -10.50 -9.09 -5.34
C TRP A 192 -9.58 -9.97 -6.16
N GLU A 193 -8.27 -9.79 -5.99
CA GLU A 193 -7.37 -10.83 -6.48
C GLU A 193 -7.69 -12.20 -5.84
N PRO A 194 -7.43 -13.32 -6.54
CA PRO A 194 -7.64 -14.65 -5.98
C PRO A 194 -6.68 -14.91 -4.80
N ASP A 195 -7.04 -15.89 -3.96
CA ASP A 195 -6.14 -16.36 -2.90
C ASP A 195 -4.88 -17.01 -3.52
N ILE A 196 -3.74 -16.73 -2.91
CA ILE A 196 -2.42 -17.23 -3.34
C ILE A 196 -1.71 -17.92 -2.17
N TRP A 197 -0.61 -18.63 -2.46
CA TRP A 197 0.23 -19.24 -1.42
C TRP A 197 1.71 -19.01 -1.74
N GLN A 198 2.31 -17.95 -1.18
CA GLN A 198 3.71 -17.54 -1.44
C GLN A 198 4.77 -18.34 -0.65
N ARG A 199 4.43 -19.57 -0.26
CA ARG A 199 5.28 -20.40 0.59
C ARG A 199 6.61 -20.72 -0.11
N ASP A 200 7.73 -20.47 0.58
CA ASP A 200 9.08 -20.88 0.20
C ASP A 200 9.54 -20.39 -1.20
N SER A 201 8.92 -19.31 -1.71
CA SER A 201 8.95 -18.99 -3.14
C SER A 201 9.37 -17.57 -3.49
N CYS A 202 9.41 -16.62 -2.55
CA CYS A 202 9.82 -15.27 -2.90
C CYS A 202 11.31 -15.19 -3.22
N THR A 203 11.64 -14.62 -4.37
CA THR A 203 13.00 -14.28 -4.78
C THR A 203 13.47 -13.13 -3.88
N SER A 204 14.01 -13.48 -2.72
CA SER A 204 14.71 -12.55 -1.84
C SER A 204 15.95 -13.21 -1.29
N CYS A 205 17.10 -12.55 -1.42
CA CYS A 205 18.34 -13.00 -0.80
C CYS A 205 18.34 -12.84 0.73
N ARG A 206 17.32 -12.20 1.32
CA ARG A 206 17.31 -11.82 2.74
C ARG A 206 15.97 -11.99 3.47
N TYR A 207 14.84 -11.97 2.76
CA TYR A 207 13.51 -11.94 3.36
C TYR A 207 12.64 -13.09 2.84
N MET A 208 12.44 -14.12 3.66
CA MET A 208 11.52 -15.21 3.33
C MET A 208 10.16 -14.94 3.99
N PRO A 209 9.05 -14.84 3.24
CA PRO A 209 7.75 -14.61 3.84
C PRO A 209 7.30 -15.80 4.67
N PRO A 210 6.63 -15.55 5.80
CA PRO A 210 5.99 -16.57 6.61
C PRO A 210 4.99 -17.41 5.78
N PRO A 211 4.96 -18.75 5.94
CA PRO A 211 4.24 -19.67 5.04
C PRO A 211 2.71 -19.66 5.16
N SER A 212 2.13 -18.77 5.97
CA SER A 212 0.75 -18.85 6.45
C SER A 212 -0.18 -17.74 5.95
N SER A 213 -0.01 -17.26 4.71
CA SER A 213 -0.94 -16.29 4.13
C SER A 213 -1.58 -16.75 2.83
N ARG A 214 -2.85 -16.39 2.67
CA ARG A 214 -3.61 -16.47 1.41
C ARG A 214 -3.51 -15.19 0.57
N ASN A 215 -2.81 -14.20 1.09
CA ASN A 215 -2.63 -12.87 0.53
C ASN A 215 -1.15 -12.66 0.18
N HIS A 216 -0.83 -11.55 -0.48
CA HIS A 216 0.56 -11.16 -0.62
C HIS A 216 1.15 -10.78 0.73
N MET A 217 2.31 -11.35 1.07
CA MET A 217 3.09 -11.02 2.26
C MET A 217 4.15 -10.00 1.89
N ALA A 218 3.97 -8.78 2.37
CA ALA A 218 4.89 -7.67 2.18
C ALA A 218 5.73 -7.44 3.45
N ARG A 219 6.93 -6.88 3.25
CA ARG A 219 7.86 -6.50 4.30
C ARG A 219 7.92 -4.97 4.37
N CYS A 220 7.78 -4.45 5.58
CA CYS A 220 7.88 -3.02 5.85
C CYS A 220 9.32 -2.53 5.74
N GLY A 221 9.50 -1.30 5.27
CA GLY A 221 10.80 -0.64 5.10
C GLY A 221 11.58 -1.00 3.84
N VAL A 222 10.95 -1.71 2.90
CA VAL A 222 11.59 -2.21 1.67
C VAL A 222 10.62 -2.13 0.48
N THR A 223 11.14 -2.43 -0.72
CA THR A 223 10.32 -2.56 -1.92
C THR A 223 9.83 -3.99 -2.06
N ASN A 224 8.53 -4.14 -2.30
CA ASN A 224 7.84 -5.40 -2.49
C ASN A 224 7.25 -5.40 -3.91
N VAL A 225 7.46 -6.47 -4.68
CA VAL A 225 6.97 -6.59 -6.06
C VAL A 225 6.22 -7.89 -6.19
N PHE A 226 4.98 -7.78 -6.66
CA PHE A 226 4.04 -8.88 -6.77
C PHE A 226 3.37 -8.91 -8.13
N GLN A 227 2.77 -10.06 -8.43
CA GLN A 227 1.89 -10.27 -9.56
C GLN A 227 0.48 -10.55 -9.06
N TRP A 228 -0.50 -9.79 -9.58
CA TRP A 228 -1.91 -9.95 -9.22
C TRP A 228 -2.34 -11.41 -9.21
N GLY A 229 -2.79 -11.89 -8.05
CA GLY A 229 -3.36 -13.23 -7.92
C GLY A 229 -2.41 -14.38 -8.23
N LYS A 230 -1.09 -14.15 -8.17
CA LYS A 230 -0.08 -15.19 -8.38
C LYS A 230 0.91 -15.22 -7.21
N PRO A 231 1.37 -16.41 -6.79
CA PRO A 231 2.45 -16.50 -5.81
C PRO A 231 3.80 -16.00 -6.35
N PHE A 232 3.94 -15.90 -7.68
CA PHE A 232 5.14 -15.44 -8.37
C PHE A 232 4.83 -14.52 -9.57
N PRO A 233 5.74 -13.61 -9.94
CA PRO A 233 6.93 -13.19 -9.18
C PRO A 233 6.58 -12.62 -7.80
N CYS A 234 7.51 -12.82 -6.86
CA CYS A 234 7.50 -12.20 -5.54
C CYS A 234 8.93 -11.78 -5.23
N GLU A 235 9.20 -10.49 -5.28
CA GLU A 235 10.55 -9.95 -5.09
C GLU A 235 10.54 -8.94 -3.94
N ILE A 236 11.47 -9.09 -3.00
CA ILE A 236 11.61 -8.21 -1.84
C ILE A 236 13.07 -7.83 -1.71
N PHE A 237 13.38 -6.56 -1.93
CA PHE A 237 14.73 -6.02 -1.91
C PHE A 237 14.76 -4.69 -1.14
N PRO A 238 15.91 -4.35 -0.52
CA PRO A 238 16.08 -3.06 0.12
C PRO A 238 15.67 -1.93 -0.83
N ASN A 239 15.04 -0.89 -0.30
CA ASN A 239 14.84 0.33 -1.06
C ASN A 239 16.19 0.75 -1.65
N HIS A 240 16.26 0.97 -2.97
CA HIS A 240 17.46 1.53 -3.57
C HIS A 240 17.81 2.83 -2.82
N PRO A 241 19.08 3.15 -2.55
CA PRO A 241 19.44 4.46 -2.04
C PRO A 241 18.94 5.49 -3.05
N ASP A 242 17.82 6.09 -2.69
CA ASP A 242 17.27 7.25 -3.36
C ASP A 242 17.78 8.44 -2.55
N PRO A 243 18.15 9.57 -3.18
CA PRO A 243 18.49 10.78 -2.45
C PRO A 243 17.37 11.05 -1.46
N ALA A 244 17.74 11.33 -0.21
CA ALA A 244 16.85 11.56 0.90
C ALA A 244 15.52 12.19 0.46
N LEU A 245 14.40 11.65 0.99
CA LEU A 245 13.14 12.38 1.01
C LEU A 245 13.47 13.83 1.33
N PRO A 246 13.08 14.83 0.51
CA PRO A 246 13.39 16.21 0.82
C PRO A 246 12.90 16.47 2.24
N ASP A 247 13.82 16.94 3.11
CA ASP A 247 13.68 17.04 4.57
C ASP A 247 12.51 17.92 5.05
N ASN A 248 11.63 18.37 4.16
CA ASN A 248 10.59 19.35 4.44
C ASN A 248 9.29 18.97 3.72
N TYR A 249 8.52 18.03 4.27
CA TYR A 249 7.06 17.96 4.15
C TYR A 249 6.44 17.43 5.43
#